data_AF-A0A7K3G7G7-F1
#
_entry.id   AF-A0A7K3G7G7-F1
#
_cell.length_a   1.000
_cell.length_b   1.000
_cell.length_c   1.000
_cell.angle_alpha   90.00
_cell.angle_beta   90.00
_cell.angle_gamma   90.00
#
_symmetry.space_group_name_H-M   'P 1'
#
loop_
_entity.id
_entity.type
_entity.pdbx_description
1 polymer ?
#
loop_
_entity_poly.entity_id
_entity_poly.type
_entity_poly.pdbx_seq_one_letter_code
_entity_poly.pdbx_strand_id
1 'polypeptide(L)' 'MEAVSYRGFRFPPEIISHCVWLYHRFTLSLRDIEELMLERGIEVTYETVHQWTRRFGP' A
#
# COMPACT_ATOMS: atom_id res chain seq x y z
N MET A 1 16.54 13.58 1.87
CA MET A 1 15.64 12.63 1.19
C MET A 1 16.10 11.24 1.58
N GLU A 2 15.52 10.69 2.64
CA GLU A 2 15.83 9.32 3.06
C GLU A 2 15.30 8.37 1.98
N ALA A 3 16.16 7.51 1.45
CA ALA A 3 15.73 6.54 0.45
C ALA A 3 14.73 5.59 1.12
N VAL A 4 13.52 5.53 0.57
CA VAL A 4 12.47 4.64 1.07
C VAL A 4 12.99 3.20 1.07
N SER A 5 13.19 2.63 2.26
CA SER A 5 13.68 1.27 2.43
C SER A 5 12.53 0.30 2.67
N TYR A 6 12.33 -0.62 1.72
CA TYR A 6 11.34 -1.70 1.80
C TYR A 6 11.89 -2.98 2.45
N ARG A 7 13.04 -2.88 3.15
CA ARG A 7 13.68 -4.04 3.78
C ARG A 7 12.84 -4.54 4.96
N GLY A 8 12.52 -5.84 4.95
CA GLY A 8 11.80 -6.52 6.05
C GLY A 8 10.28 -6.58 5.89
N PHE A 9 9.72 -6.09 4.77
CA PHE A 9 8.29 -6.27 4.49
C PHE A 9 8.03 -7.62 3.82
N ARG A 10 6.89 -8.24 4.17
CA ARG A 10 6.41 -9.49 3.54
C ARG A 10 6.06 -9.30 2.07
N PHE A 11 5.65 -8.10 1.70
CA PHE A 11 5.20 -7.77 0.35
C PHE A 11 6.33 -7.16 -0.48
N PRO A 12 6.37 -7.44 -1.80
CA PRO A 12 7.31 -6.78 -2.69
C PRO A 12 7.10 -5.25 -2.66
N PRO A 13 8.17 -4.47 -2.85
CA PRO A 13 8.10 -3.00 -2.87
C PRO A 13 7.10 -2.47 -3.92
N GLU A 14 6.91 -3.20 -5.01
CA GLU A 14 5.96 -2.90 -6.08
C GLU A 14 4.51 -2.86 -5.57
N ILE A 15 4.11 -3.84 -4.75
CA ILE A 15 2.76 -3.92 -4.17
C ILE A 15 2.55 -2.79 -3.18
N ILE A 16 3.53 -2.56 -2.30
CA ILE A 16 3.48 -1.49 -1.30
C ILE A 16 3.32 -0.13 -2.00
N SER A 17 4.14 0.13 -3.01
CA SER A 17 4.12 1.38 -3.76
C SER A 17 2.82 1.53 -4.55
N HIS A 18 2.27 0.44 -5.08
CA HIS A 18 1.00 0.45 -5.78
C HIS A 18 -0.16 0.80 -4.85
N CYS A 19 -0.24 0.21 -3.65
CA CYS A 19 -1.28 0.56 -2.66
C CYS A 19 -1.20 2.03 -2.23
N VAL A 20 0.01 2.53 -1.95
CA VAL A 20 0.23 3.92 -1.57
C VAL A 20 -0.15 4.86 -2.73
N TRP A 21 0.23 4.51 -3.96
CA TRP A 21 -0.13 5.27 -5.14
C TRP A 21 -1.65 5.30 -5.38
N LEU A 22 -2.34 4.17 -5.24
CA LEU A 22 -3.80 4.10 -5.39
C LEU A 22 -4.51 5.01 -4.38
N TYR A 23 -4.06 5.01 -3.12
CA TYR A 23 -4.59 5.86 -2.07
C TYR A 23 -4.47 7.36 -2.41
N HIS A 24 -3.27 7.79 -2.81
CA HIS A 24 -3.03 9.21 -3.10
C HIS A 24 -3.56 9.66 -4.47
N ARG A 25 -3.61 8.78 -5.46
CA ARG A 25 -3.94 9.16 -6.85
C ARG A 25 -5.44 9.14 -7.14
N PHE A 26 -6.18 8.20 -6.55
CA PHE A 26 -7.59 7.96 -6.91
C PHE A 26 -8.58 8.27 -5.79
N THR A 27 -8.15 8.87 -4.68
CA THR A 27 -9.00 9.16 -3.51
C THR A 27 -9.79 7.93 -3.01
N LEU A 28 -9.24 6.73 -3.23
CA LEU A 28 -9.86 5.47 -2.82
C LEU A 28 -9.81 5.36 -1.30
N SER A 29 -10.85 4.77 -0.70
CA SER A 29 -10.77 4.40 0.70
C SER A 29 -9.80 3.24 0.89
N LEU A 30 -9.27 3.07 2.10
CA LEU A 30 -8.38 1.95 2.42
C LEU A 30 -9.08 0.59 2.23
N ARG A 31 -10.41 0.55 2.36
CA ARG A 31 -11.23 -0.65 2.12
C ARG A 31 -11.31 -0.98 0.64
N ASP A 32 -11.54 0.01 -0.22
CA ASP A 32 -11.53 -0.20 -1.67
C ASP A 32 -10.17 -0.75 -2.14
N ILE A 33 -9.07 -0.28 -1.55
CA ILE A 33 -7.72 -0.77 -1.89
C ILE A 33 -7.51 -2.21 -1.39
N GLU A 34 -7.99 -2.53 -0.18
CA GLU A 34 -7.99 -3.90 0.35
C GLU A 34 -8.75 -4.86 -0.58
N GLU A 35 -9.95 -4.48 -1.01
CA GLU A 35 -10.77 -5.27 -1.94
C GLU A 35 -10.11 -5.42 -3.31
N LEU A 36 -9.58 -4.34 -3.89
CA LEU A 36 -8.88 -4.38 -5.18
C LEU A 36 -7.63 -5.27 -5.17
N MET A 37 -6.90 -5.30 -4.05
CA MET A 37 -5.76 -6.19 -3.90
C MET A 37 -6.21 -7.63 -3.71
N LEU A 38 -7.30 -7.85 -2.97
CA LEU A 38 -7.89 -9.17 -2.80
C LEU A 38 -8.36 -9.77 -4.13
N GLU A 39 -8.98 -8.97 -5.00
CA GLU A 39 -9.35 -9.38 -6.37
C GLU A 39 -8.13 -9.82 -7.21
N ARG A 40 -6.94 -9.27 -6.90
CA ARG A 40 -5.66 -9.67 -7.52
C ARG A 40 -4.99 -10.86 -6.82
N GLY A 41 -5.65 -11.47 -5.83
CA GLY A 41 -5.10 -12.57 -5.03
C GLY A 41 -4.09 -12.12 -3.98
N ILE A 42 -4.07 -10.83 -3.63
CA ILE A 42 -3.15 -10.25 -2.66
C ILE A 42 -3.94 -9.88 -1.41
N GLU A 43 -3.81 -10.70 -0.36
CA GLU A 43 -4.44 -10.44 0.92
C GLU A 43 -3.65 -9.37 1.71
N VAL A 44 -4.06 -8.11 1.61
CA VAL A 44 -3.56 -6.99 2.42
C VAL A 44 -4.68 -6.41 3.24
N THR A 45 -4.41 -6.08 4.51
CA THR A 45 -5.42 -5.45 5.36
C THR A 45 -5.41 -3.93 5.21
N TYR A 46 -6.55 -3.28 5.47
CA TYR A 46 -6.68 -1.83 5.50
C TYR A 46 -5.63 -1.18 6.42
N GLU A 47 -5.33 -1.81 7.56
CA GLU A 47 -4.31 -1.35 8.52
C GLU A 47 -2.93 -1.36 7.90
N THR A 48 -2.61 -2.41 7.13
CA THR A 48 -1.33 -2.54 6.43
C THR A 48 -1.17 -1.41 5.41
N VAL A 49 -2.21 -1.16 4.61
CA VAL A 49 -2.23 -0.05 3.64
C VAL A 49 -2.11 1.30 4.36
N HIS A 50 -2.79 1.48 5.48
CA HIS A 50 -2.68 2.70 6.30
C HIS A 50 -1.27 2.93 6.85
N GLN A 51 -0.59 1.87 7.32
CA GLN A 51 0.80 1.99 7.78
C GLN A 51 1.75 2.33 6.63
N TRP A 52 1.52 1.77 5.44
CA TRP A 52 2.32 2.09 4.26
C TRP A 52 2.11 3.52 3.78
N THR A 53 0.88 4.01 3.72
CA THR A 53 0.62 5.41 3.32
C THR A 53 1.23 6.39 4.31
N ARG A 54 1.22 6.09 5.61
CA ARG A 54 1.90 6.91 6.62
C ARG A 54 3.43 6.86 6.55
N ARG A 55 4.00 5.75 6.10
CA ARG A 55 5.47 5.54 6.08
C ARG A 55 6.12 5.93 4.76
N PHE A 56 5.39 5.78 3.64
CA PHE A 56 5.90 5.94 2.28
C PHE A 56 5.14 7.00 1.48
N GLY A 57 4.05 7.54 2.00
CA GLY A 57 3.40 8.72 1.45
C GLY A 57 4.25 9.98 1.63
N PRO A 58 3.95 11.05 0.87
CA PRO A 58 4.62 12.35 0.97
C PRO A 58 4.38 13.05 2.33
#